data_AF-A0A0L7D2R9-F1
#
_entry.id   AF-A0A0L7D2R9-F1
#
_cell.length_a   1.000
_cell.length_b   1.000
_cell.length_c   1.000
_cell.angle_alpha   90.00
_cell.angle_beta   90.00
_cell.angle_gamma   90.00
#
_symmetry.space_group_name_H-M   'P 1'
#
loop_
_entity.id
_entity.type
_entity.pdbx_description
1 polymer ?
#
loop_
_entity_poly.entity_id
_entity_poly.type
_entity_poly.pdbx_seq_one_letter_code
_entity_poly.pdbx_strand_id
1 'polypeptide(L)'
;MEKVPDKTIDQMFHTWSDEDDDRRFGRTTLGPDGHPVGHIIAKDCTAPDHNATMTILIGPYYQNHGYGSLAMKLGIKLAPSSLARRPSR
;
A
#
# COMPACT_ATOMS: atom_id res chain seq x y z
N MET A 1 -16.04 0.12 22.04
CA MET A 1 -15.33 -0.03 20.76
C MET A 1 -16.34 0.28 19.68
N GLU A 2 -16.16 1.38 18.94
CA GLU A 2 -17.05 1.74 17.84
C GLU A 2 -16.94 0.66 16.76
N LYS A 3 -18.05 -0.01 16.45
CA LYS A 3 -18.08 -1.02 15.38
C LYS A 3 -18.28 -0.27 14.07
N VAL A 4 -17.19 -0.04 13.34
CA VAL A 4 -17.29 0.33 11.92
C VAL A 4 -17.98 -0.86 11.22
N PRO A 5 -19.09 -0.67 10.48
CA PRO A 5 -19.75 -1.77 9.79
C PRO A 5 -18.81 -2.46 8.82
N ASP A 6 -18.78 -3.79 8.82
CA ASP A 6 -17.85 -4.59 8.00
C ASP A 6 -17.89 -4.19 6.51
N LYS A 7 -19.08 -3.89 5.98
CA LYS A 7 -19.26 -3.41 4.59
C LYS A 7 -18.49 -2.12 4.28
N THR A 8 -18.31 -1.25 5.26
CA THR A 8 -17.57 0.00 5.09
C THR A 8 -16.07 -0.25 5.07
N ILE A 9 -15.58 -1.20 5.86
CA ILE A 9 -14.16 -1.59 5.88
C ILE A 9 -13.78 -2.26 4.57
N ASP A 10 -14.61 -3.19 4.08
CA ASP A 10 -14.35 -3.87 2.80
C ASP A 10 -14.31 -2.86 1.64
N GLN A 11 -15.28 -1.94 1.58
CA GLN A 11 -15.30 -0.90 0.54
C GLN A 11 -14.07 0.02 0.63
N MET A 12 -13.65 0.42 1.82
CA MET A 12 -12.44 1.22 2.02
C MET A 12 -11.18 0.47 1.57
N PHE A 13 -11.08 -0.82 1.92
CA PHE A 13 -9.98 -1.67 1.51
C PHE A 13 -9.90 -1.77 -0.01
N HIS A 14 -11.02 -2.12 -0.67
CA HIS A 14 -11.10 -2.23 -2.13
C HIS A 14 -10.74 -0.92 -2.83
N THR A 15 -11.25 0.22 -2.34
CA THR A 15 -10.97 1.55 -2.91
C THR A 15 -9.47 1.87 -2.94
N TRP A 16 -8.72 1.43 -1.93
CA TRP A 16 -7.30 1.76 -1.79
C TRP A 16 -6.35 0.64 -2.23
N SER A 17 -6.86 -0.56 -2.51
CA SER A 17 -6.02 -1.76 -2.69
C SER A 17 -6.28 -2.53 -3.96
N ASP A 18 -7.45 -2.43 -4.59
CA ASP A 18 -7.78 -3.22 -5.79
C ASP A 18 -7.16 -2.65 -7.08
N GLU A 19 -7.04 -1.32 -7.13
CA GLU A 19 -6.58 -0.62 -8.33
C GLU A 19 -5.06 -0.41 -8.28
N ASP A 20 -4.38 -0.93 -9.29
CA ASP A 20 -2.96 -0.75 -9.55
C ASP A 20 -2.79 -0.11 -10.93
N ASP A 21 -2.44 1.17 -10.93
CA ASP A 21 -2.31 2.00 -12.12
C ASP A 21 -1.07 2.90 -12.02
N ASP A 22 -0.92 3.84 -12.96
CA ASP A 22 0.21 4.78 -12.98
C ASP A 22 0.17 5.83 -11.85
N ARG A 23 -0.87 5.80 -10.99
CA ARG A 23 -1.12 6.78 -9.92
C ARG A 23 -1.20 6.16 -8.53
N ARG A 24 -1.49 4.86 -8.41
CA ARG A 24 -1.64 4.14 -7.14
C ARG A 24 -1.31 2.66 -7.24
N PHE A 25 -0.97 2.08 -6.10
CA PHE A 25 -0.91 0.63 -5.92
C PHE A 25 -1.19 0.25 -4.46
N GLY A 26 -1.68 -0.97 -4.24
CA GLY A 26 -1.76 -1.61 -2.93
C GLY A 26 -1.00 -2.94 -2.92
N ARG A 27 -0.30 -3.26 -1.82
CA ARG A 27 0.38 -4.54 -1.62
C ARG A 27 0.28 -5.03 -0.19
N THR A 28 -0.12 -6.29 -0.04
CA THR A 28 0.00 -7.00 1.23
C THR A 28 1.47 -7.25 1.53
N THR A 29 1.89 -6.92 2.75
CA THR A 29 3.25 -7.17 3.23
C THR A 29 3.27 -8.52 3.94
N LEU A 30 4.22 -9.37 3.58
CA LEU A 30 4.34 -10.73 4.12
C LEU A 30 5.52 -10.82 5.09
N GLY A 31 5.33 -11.62 6.15
CA GLY A 31 6.41 -12.07 7.03
C GLY A 31 7.31 -13.10 6.34
N PRO A 32 8.42 -13.52 6.97
CA PRO A 32 9.40 -14.45 6.37
C PRO A 32 8.85 -15.85 6.08
N ASP A 33 7.81 -16.26 6.81
CA ASP A 33 7.04 -17.50 6.67
C ASP A 33 5.82 -17.34 5.74
N GLY A 34 5.66 -16.17 5.12
CA GLY A 34 4.61 -15.91 4.14
C GLY A 34 3.26 -15.47 4.72
N HIS A 35 3.10 -15.32 6.03
CA HIS A 35 1.84 -14.79 6.58
C HIS A 35 1.69 -13.29 6.32
N PRO A 36 0.46 -12.78 6.10
CA PRO A 36 0.23 -11.34 5.98
C PRO A 36 0.47 -10.64 7.33
N VAL A 37 1.41 -9.69 7.34
CA VAL A 37 1.75 -8.87 8.53
C VAL A 37 1.18 -7.46 8.45
N GLY A 38 0.70 -7.04 7.28
CA GLY A 38 0.31 -5.66 7.03
C GLY A 38 -0.01 -5.38 5.57
N HIS A 39 -0.10 -4.09 5.25
CA HIS A 39 -0.42 -3.62 3.92
C HIS A 39 0.27 -2.26 3.67
N ILE A 40 0.73 -2.04 2.45
CA ILE A 40 1.27 -0.76 1.99
C ILE A 40 0.47 -0.29 0.78
N ILE A 41 0.04 0.97 0.82
CA ILE A 41 -0.56 1.67 -0.32
C ILE A 41 0.31 2.84 -0.73
N ALA A 42 0.31 3.13 -2.02
CA ALA A 42 0.75 4.38 -2.58
C ALA A 42 -0.39 4.97 -3.39
N LYS A 43 -0.60 6.28 -3.27
CA LYS A 43 -1.71 6.98 -3.93
C LYS A 43 -1.33 8.40 -4.31
N ASP A 44 -2.22 9.01 -5.09
CA ASP A 44 -2.16 10.42 -5.47
C ASP A 44 -0.89 10.79 -6.26
N CYS A 45 -0.24 9.81 -6.90
CA CYS A 45 0.88 10.08 -7.79
C CYS A 45 0.35 10.76 -9.05
N THR A 46 0.72 12.02 -9.23
CA THR A 46 0.22 12.86 -10.33
C THR A 46 1.39 13.54 -11.02
N ALA A 47 1.27 13.72 -12.34
CA ALA A 47 2.23 14.50 -13.12
C ALA A 47 2.09 16.00 -12.83
N PRO A 48 3.14 16.82 -13.02
CA PRO A 48 4.47 16.43 -13.50
C PRO A 48 5.43 15.95 -12.40
N ASP A 49 5.09 16.16 -11.13
CA ASP A 49 6.04 15.99 -10.03
C ASP A 49 6.20 14.54 -9.58
N HIS A 50 5.23 13.67 -9.91
CA HIS A 50 5.22 12.24 -9.54
C HIS A 50 5.39 12.00 -8.03
N ASN A 51 4.86 12.91 -7.22
CA ASN A 51 4.83 12.77 -5.76
C ASN A 51 3.68 11.88 -5.34
N ALA A 52 3.98 10.77 -4.67
CA ALA A 52 2.98 9.83 -4.16
C ALA A 52 2.93 9.87 -2.63
N THR A 53 1.72 9.76 -2.06
CA THR A 53 1.55 9.52 -0.62
C THR A 53 1.61 8.03 -0.35
N MET A 54 2.54 7.60 0.52
CA MET A 54 2.62 6.22 0.97
C MET A 54 1.98 6.06 2.35
N THR A 55 1.19 5.01 2.54
CA THR A 55 0.63 4.64 3.85
C THR A 55 0.96 3.19 4.15
N ILE A 56 1.47 2.93 5.35
CA ILE A 56 1.86 1.60 5.83
C ILE A 56 0.99 1.27 7.03
N LEU A 57 0.34 0.11 6.99
CA LEU A 57 -0.38 -0.47 8.11
C LEU A 57 0.29 -1.79 8.48
N ILE A 58 0.73 -1.93 9.74
CA ILE A 58 1.24 -3.19 10.28
C ILE A 58 0.28 -3.67 11.35
N GLY A 59 -0.09 -4.95 11.28
CA GLY A 59 -0.99 -5.56 12.26
C GLY A 59 -0.45 -5.40 13.68
N PRO A 60 -1.31 -5.21 14.69
CA PRO A 60 -0.89 -4.90 16.07
C PRO A 60 0.01 -5.98 16.68
N TYR A 61 -0.22 -7.24 16.34
CA TYR A 61 0.58 -8.38 16.82
C TYR A 61 1.97 -8.47 16.17
N TYR A 62 2.23 -7.68 15.13
CA TYR A 62 3.48 -7.68 14.37
C TYR A 62 4.30 -6.39 14.60
N GLN A 63 3.88 -5.54 15.53
CA GLN A 63 4.61 -4.32 15.89
C GLN A 63 5.95 -4.65 16.56
N ASN A 64 6.94 -3.76 16.42
CA ASN A 64 8.30 -3.91 16.97
C ASN A 64 9.16 -5.06 16.38
N HIS A 65 8.72 -5.68 15.28
CA HIS A 65 9.48 -6.73 14.57
C HIS A 65 10.18 -6.22 13.30
N GLY A 66 10.17 -4.90 13.04
CA GLY A 66 10.80 -4.30 11.85
C GLY A 66 9.99 -4.39 10.56
N TYR A 67 8.76 -4.94 10.60
CA TYR A 67 7.92 -5.08 9.40
C TYR A 67 7.55 -3.75 8.74
N GLY A 68 7.42 -2.65 9.49
CA GLY A 68 7.22 -1.32 8.89
C GLY A 68 8.40 -0.90 8.00
N SER A 69 9.64 -1.22 8.40
CA SER A 69 10.82 -0.95 7.58
C SER A 69 10.87 -1.83 6.33
N LEU A 70 10.44 -3.10 6.44
CA LEU A 70 10.35 -4.00 5.29
C LEU A 70 9.27 -3.52 4.30
N ALA A 71 8.10 -3.13 4.80
CA ALA A 71 7.03 -2.54 4.02
C ALA A 71 7.50 -1.29 3.26
N MET A 72 8.20 -0.38 3.95
CA MET A 72 8.75 0.83 3.34
C MET A 72 9.75 0.51 2.21
N LYS A 73 10.68 -0.44 2.44
CA LYS A 73 11.62 -0.89 1.40
C LYS A 73 10.90 -1.46 0.18
N LEU A 74 9.86 -2.25 0.40
CA LEU A 74 9.00 -2.77 -0.68
C LEU A 74 8.35 -1.61 -1.44
N GLY A 75 7.76 -0.64 -0.73
CA GLY A 75 7.14 0.53 -1.33
C GLY A 75 8.09 1.33 -2.23
N ILE A 76 9.27 1.67 -1.71
CA ILE A 76 10.31 2.40 -2.45
C ILE A 76 10.75 1.61 -3.70
N LYS A 77 10.86 0.28 -3.58
CA LYS A 77 11.24 -0.58 -4.70
C LYS A 77 10.17 -0.59 -5.81
N LEU A 78 8.89 -0.60 -5.45
CA LEU A 78 7.78 -0.71 -6.40
C LEU A 78 7.41 0.62 -7.05
N ALA A 79 7.54 1.73 -6.32
CA ALA A 79 7.09 3.05 -6.77
C ALA A 79 7.60 3.44 -8.17
N PRO A 80 8.89 3.28 -8.53
CA PRO A 80 9.37 3.65 -9.87
C PRO A 80 8.74 2.83 -11.01
N SER A 81 8.44 1.54 -10.77
CA SER A 81 7.87 0.64 -11.78
C SER A 81 6.36 0.73 -11.89
N SER A 82 5.69 1.09 -10.79
CA SER A 82 4.22 1.19 -10.71
C SER A 82 3.72 2.60 -11.04
N LEU A 83 4.31 3.65 -10.46
CA LEU A 83 3.70 5.00 -10.37
C LEU A 83 4.19 6.03 -11.40
N ALA A 84 4.75 5.59 -12.53
CA ALA A 84 5.30 6.49 -13.52
C ALA A 84 5.36 5.89 -14.93
N ARG A 85 4.40 5.01 -15.28
CA ARG A 85 4.27 4.61 -16.69
C ARG A 85 3.87 5.83 -17.48
N ARG A 86 4.81 6.40 -18.24
CA ARG A 86 4.50 7.40 -19.26
C ARG A 86 3.38 6.81 -20.13
N PRO A 87 2.29 7.55 -20.40
CA PRO A 87 1.36 7.13 -21.43
C PRO A 87 2.19 6.92 -22.71
N SER A 88 2.09 5.73 -23.28
CA SER A 88 2.62 5.44 -24.62
C SER A 88 2.09 6.51 -25.57
N ARG A 89 3.00 7.32 -26.11
CA ARG A 89 2.70 8.28 -27.18
C ARG A 89 2.24 7.56 -28.43
#